data_AF-A0A5Q0BQ85-F1
#
_entry.id   AF-A0A5Q0BQ85-F1
#
_cell.length_a   1.000
_cell.length_b   1.000
_cell.length_c   1.000
_cell.angle_alpha   90.00
_cell.angle_beta   90.00
_cell.angle_gamma   90.00
#
_symmetry.space_group_name_H-M   'P 1'
#
loop_
_entity.id
_entity.type
_entity.pdbx_description
1 polymer ?
#
loop_
_entity_poly.entity_id
_entity_poly.type
_entity_poly.pdbx_seq_one_letter_code
_entity_poly.pdbx_strand_id
1 'polypeptide(L)' 'MGIGIWELVLLFLIVLLVFGTKRLRSVGGDLGSAIRSFRSAMHEEPGKQEESPAQQAHTIDGEAHVEKK' A
#
# COMPACT_ATOMS: atom_id res chain seq x y z
N MET A 1 8.11 31.19 3.61
CA MET A 1 7.98 30.03 4.51
C MET A 1 7.07 29.03 3.82
N GLY A 2 7.64 28.23 2.91
CA GLY A 2 6.89 27.20 2.18
C GLY A 2 6.76 25.95 3.04
N ILE A 3 5.82 25.07 2.70
CA ILE A 3 5.68 23.77 3.34
C ILE A 3 6.93 22.95 3.00
N GLY A 4 7.84 22.83 3.97
CA GLY A 4 9.01 21.97 3.84
C GLY A 4 8.66 20.49 3.99
N ILE A 5 9.60 19.65 3.56
CA ILE A 5 9.51 18.19 3.71
C ILE A 5 9.35 17.81 5.19
N TRP A 6 9.97 18.57 6.10
CA TRP A 6 9.93 18.35 7.55
C TRP A 6 8.52 18.53 8.14
N GLU A 7 7.80 19.56 7.72
CA GLU A 7 6.43 19.81 8.16
C GLU A 7 5.48 18.73 7.64
N LEU A 8 5.70 18.24 6.41
CA LEU A 8 4.90 17.18 5.82
C LEU A 8 5.05 15.85 6.56
N VAL A 9 6.28 15.50 6.99
CA VAL A 9 6.54 14.28 7.78
C VAL A 9 5.88 14.38 9.16
N LEU A 10 5.97 15.53 9.82
CA LEU A 10 5.34 15.73 11.14
C LEU A 10 3.81 15.65 11.04
N LEU A 11 3.21 16.24 10.00
CA LEU A 11 1.78 16.13 9.73
C LEU A 11 1.38 14.69 9.42
N PHE A 12 2.17 13.98 8.62
CA PHE A 12 1.91 12.59 8.25
C PHE A 12 1.91 11.66 9.48
N LEU A 13 2.81 11.89 10.43
CA LEU A 13 2.82 11.17 11.72
C LEU A 13 1.51 11.35 12.50
N ILE A 14 0.97 12.56 12.55
CA ILE A 14 -0.30 12.84 13.23
C ILE A 14 -1.46 12.12 12.52
N VAL A 15 -1.51 12.21 11.19
CA VAL A 15 -2.52 11.51 10.37
C VAL A 15 -2.44 9.99 10.60
N LEU A 16 -1.24 9.43 10.63
CA LEU A 16 -1.03 8.00 10.92
C LEU A 16 -1.53 7.59 12.31
N LEU A 17 -1.39 8.43 13.33
CA LEU A 17 -1.90 8.14 14.67
C LEU A 17 -3.43 8.18 14.71
N VAL A 18 -4.06 9.14 14.02
CA VAL A 18 -5.53 9.29 13.98
C VAL A 18 -6.19 8.17 13.19
N PHE A 19 -5.67 7.88 11.99
CA PHE A 19 -6.26 6.87 11.09
C PHE A 19 -5.74 5.45 11.35
N GLY A 20 -4.56 5.33 11.97
CA GLY A 20 -3.84 4.07 12.10
C GLY A 20 -3.20 3.60 10.79
N THR A 21 -2.10 2.84 10.90
CA THR A 21 -1.39 2.27 9.73
C THR A 21 -2.21 1.26 8.95
N LYS A 22 -3.20 0.61 9.58
CA LYS A 22 -4.05 -0.43 8.96
C LYS A 22 -4.99 0.16 7.90
N ARG A 23 -5.65 1.27 8.20
CA ARG A 23 -6.54 1.96 7.25
C ARG A 23 -5.75 2.68 6.16
N LEU A 24 -4.60 3.26 6.51
CA LEU A 24 -3.73 3.88 5.51
C LEU A 24 -3.13 2.85 4.56
N ARG A 25 -2.81 1.62 5.01
CA ARG A 25 -2.32 0.55 4.13
C ARG A 25 -3.39 0.04 3.18
N SER A 26 -4.63 -0.16 3.63
CA SER A 26 -5.70 -0.61 2.72
C SER A 26 -5.99 0.41 1.64
N VAL A 27 -6.21 1.68 2.02
CA VAL A 27 -6.57 2.74 1.08
C VAL A 27 -5.35 3.19 0.26
N GLY A 28 -4.16 3.24 0.88
CA GLY A 28 -2.91 3.60 0.21
C GLY A 28 -2.42 2.55 -0.78
N GLY A 29 -2.75 1.27 -0.59
CA GLY A 29 -2.49 0.23 -1.59
C GLY A 29 -3.28 0.48 -2.88
N ASP A 30 -4.58 0.75 -2.75
CA ASP A 30 -5.48 1.00 -3.89
C ASP A 30 -5.08 2.29 -4.61
N LEU A 31 -4.95 3.40 -3.86
CA LEU A 31 -4.55 4.69 -4.42
C LEU A 31 -3.11 4.67 -4.97
N GLY A 32 -2.20 3.97 -4.31
CA GLY A 32 -0.81 3.84 -4.73
C GLY A 32 -0.67 3.09 -6.05
N SER A 33 -1.49 2.04 -6.25
CA SER A 33 -1.53 1.30 -7.51
C SER A 33 -2.00 2.18 -8.67
N ALA A 34 -3.07 2.95 -8.47
CA ALA A 34 -3.61 3.87 -9.48
C ALA A 34 -2.61 4.99 -9.83
N ILE A 35 -1.98 5.59 -8.82
CA ILE A 35 -0.96 6.62 -9.02
C ILE A 35 0.28 6.04 -9.71
N ARG A 36 0.67 4.79 -9.42
CA ARG A 36 1.80 4.12 -10.09
C ARG A 36 1.51 3.93 -11.57
N SER A 37 0.34 3.43 -11.94
CA SER A 37 -0.08 3.29 -13.34
C SER A 37 -0.17 4.65 -14.04
N PHE A 38 -0.69 5.69 -13.37
CA PHE A 38 -0.74 7.04 -13.91
C PHE A 38 0.66 7.62 -14.15
N ARG A 39 1.58 7.46 -13.19
CA ARG A 39 2.98 7.87 -13.34
C ARG A 39 3.67 7.12 -14.47
N SER A 40 3.46 5.81 -14.58
CA SER A 40 4.02 4.98 -15.66
C SER A 40 3.51 5.41 -17.03
N ALA A 41 2.21 5.69 -17.17
CA ALA A 41 1.64 6.16 -18.43
C ALA A 41 2.14 7.56 -18.83
N MET A 42 2.37 8.45 -17.85
CA MET A 42 2.94 9.78 -18.12
C MET A 42 4.44 9.78 -18.41
N HIS A 43 5.14 8.66 -18.16
CA HIS A 43 6.60 8.54 -18.28
C HIS A 43 7.00 7.56 -19.39
N GLU A 44 6.18 7.40 -20.44
CA GLU A 44 6.39 6.50 -21.58
C GLU A 44 7.84 6.49 -22.11
N GLU A 45 8.65 5.55 -21.59
CA GLU A 45 9.70 4.87 -22.35
C GLU A 45 9.20 3.44 -22.65
N PRO A 46 9.26 3.00 -23.91
CA PRO A 46 8.77 1.69 -24.31
C PRO A 46 9.79 0.62 -23.90
N GLY A 47 9.54 -0.09 -22.79
CA GLY A 47 10.35 -1.27 -22.51
C GLY A 47 10.38 -1.82 -21.08
N LYS A 48 9.72 -1.18 -20.10
CA LYS A 48 9.73 -1.71 -18.73
C LYS A 48 8.32 -1.85 -18.16
N GLN A 49 7.62 -2.88 -18.64
CA GLN A 49 6.57 -3.51 -17.84
C GLN A 49 7.25 -4.23 -16.68
N GLU A 50 7.47 -3.52 -15.57
CA GLU A 50 7.79 -4.18 -14.32
C GLU A 50 6.53 -4.89 -13.83
N GLU A 51 6.52 -6.21 -14.02
CA GLU A 51 5.66 -7.13 -13.29
C GLU A 51 5.76 -6.78 -11.80
N SER A 52 4.65 -6.37 -11.20
CA SER A 52 4.58 -6.18 -9.75
C SER A 52 3.95 -7.43 -9.15
N PRO A 53 4.73 -8.38 -8.58
CA PRO A 53 4.13 -9.44 -7.79
C PRO A 53 3.63 -8.80 -6.50
N ALA A 54 2.32 -8.54 -6.42
CA ALA A 54 1.66 -8.41 -5.14
C ALA A 54 1.70 -9.80 -4.49
N GLN A 55 2.80 -10.05 -3.78
CA GLN A 55 3.06 -11.29 -3.06
C GLN A 55 1.96 -11.50 -2.01
N GLN A 56 1.08 -12.44 -2.33
CA GLN A 56 0.54 -13.46 -1.43
C GLN A 56 0.50 -13.05 0.05
N ALA A 57 -0.61 -12.41 0.47
CA ALA A 57 -1.08 -12.55 1.84
C ALA A 57 -1.72 -13.95 1.98
N HIS A 58 -0.88 -14.98 2.03
CA HIS A 58 -1.28 -16.33 2.39
C HIS A 58 -1.45 -16.38 3.91
N THR A 59 -2.67 -16.14 4.39
CA THR A 59 -3.08 -16.59 5.72
C THR A 59 -3.58 -18.03 5.60
N ILE A 60 -2.67 -19.00 5.75
CA ILE A 60 -2.97 -20.32 6.34
C ILE A 60 -2.97 -20.09 7.86
N ASP A 61 -3.82 -20.64 8.71
CA ASP A 61 -4.68 -21.82 8.72
C ASP A 61 -5.98 -21.39 9.47
N GLY A 62 -7.19 -21.80 9.11
CA GLY A 62 -7.58 -23.17 8.82
C GLY A 62 -7.91 -23.87 10.14
N GLU A 63 -9.15 -23.71 10.60
CA GLU A 63 -9.71 -24.39 11.78
C GLU A 63 -9.43 -25.91 11.73
N ALA A 64 -8.64 -26.42 12.67
CA ALA A 64 -8.53 -27.87 12.88
C ALA A 64 -9.73 -28.34 13.72
N HIS A 65 -10.88 -28.51 13.06
CA HIS A 65 -11.96 -29.35 13.56
C HIS A 65 -12.16 -30.52 12.62
N VAL A 66 -11.48 -31.63 12.90
CA VAL A 66 -11.95 -32.96 12.48
C VAL A 66 -11.84 -33.89 13.67
N GLU A 67 -12.93 -33.92 14.42
CA GLU A 67 -13.39 -35.07 15.15
C GLU A 67 -13.63 -36.23 14.17
N LYS A 68 -13.04 -37.40 14.43
CA LYS A 68 -13.66 -38.72 14.20
C LYS A 68 -12.78 -39.81 14.81
N LYS A 69 -13.28 -40.42 15.87
CA LYS A 69 -12.95 -41.78 16.28
C LYS A 69 -14.23 -42.51 16.61
#